data_AF-K1Z1A8-F1
#
_entry.id   AF-K1Z1A8-F1
#
_cell.length_a   1.000
_cell.length_b   1.000
_cell.length_c   1.000
_cell.angle_alpha   90.00
_cell.angle_beta   90.00
_cell.angle_gamma   90.00
#
_symmetry.space_group_name_H-M   'P 1'
#
loop_
_entity.id
_entity.type
_entity.pdbx_description
1 polymer ?
#
loop_
_entity_poly.entity_id
_entity_poly.type
_entity_poly.pdbx_seq_one_letter_code
_entity_poly.pdbx_strand_id
1 'polypeptide(L)'
;MKKQILAIFLLLSSLPLCAKSIPYQDTLELEQIKYIAYQFTDLNGTPKEVIYPADTVEEIVKNGFNFDGSSIPGMTCITKSDMLARPDMDTLAILPWSDYEQKTARVLCDVYSDENTPYSGDPRNILKQALADAHAMGFHFLVGPELEFFICNESSLDKSITPCDALKYFAPSAHPAAADFKTILFNWLLEQNIIIEKIHHEVAPGQHEMSFKYDNALVIADRVIGAKQTIQALCNLNNLKATFMPKPFQGKNGSGMHIHFSLWDITNNCNAFHDANDTAKLSKTAKHFLAGVLTHITELNALFNPTVNSYKRLIPGFEAPINLCWGTKNRSAMIRIPRANDTQPNAVRAELRSGDPMANPYLAFAALLQAGLDGIKKELPLADPVDESLYQISDEQRKARGIESLPRSLENAILLLQHSKIAKDILGECLLNEFVKNKKQEIAQYNTTITDWEIQTYF
;
A
#
# COMPACT_ATOMS: atom_id res chain seq x y z
N MET A 1 -36.75 10.28 -7.40
CA MET A 1 -35.91 9.17 -6.89
C MET A 1 -34.42 9.50 -6.86
N LYS A 2 -33.69 9.74 -7.97
CA LYS A 2 -32.22 10.00 -7.95
C LYS A 2 -31.75 11.20 -7.09
N LYS A 3 -32.56 12.26 -6.96
CA LYS A 3 -32.24 13.43 -6.10
C LYS A 3 -32.44 13.20 -4.60
N GLN A 4 -33.26 12.22 -4.20
CA GLN A 4 -33.47 11.88 -2.78
C GLN A 4 -32.36 10.96 -2.25
N ILE A 5 -31.81 10.09 -3.09
CA ILE A 5 -30.66 9.22 -2.74
C ILE A 5 -29.39 10.07 -2.50
N LEU A 6 -29.16 11.09 -3.35
CA LEU A 6 -28.02 12.00 -3.18
C LEU A 6 -28.13 12.87 -1.91
N ALA A 7 -29.34 13.24 -1.51
CA ALA A 7 -29.58 14.00 -0.28
C ALA A 7 -29.37 13.15 0.98
N ILE A 8 -29.69 11.86 0.94
CA ILE A 8 -29.40 10.90 2.03
C ILE A 8 -27.88 10.69 2.16
N PHE A 9 -27.16 10.60 1.04
CA PHE A 9 -25.70 10.48 1.02
C PHE A 9 -24.98 11.70 1.61
N LEU A 10 -25.47 12.91 1.33
CA LEU A 10 -24.91 14.16 1.86
C LEU A 10 -25.21 14.34 3.36
N LEU A 11 -26.39 13.93 3.86
CA LEU A 11 -26.68 13.96 5.30
C LEU A 11 -25.84 12.98 6.13
N LEU A 12 -25.40 11.86 5.55
CA LEU A 12 -24.54 10.86 6.21
C LEU A 12 -23.07 11.30 6.37
N SER A 13 -22.64 12.36 5.67
CA SER A 13 -21.26 12.87 5.72
C SER A 13 -20.89 13.68 6.97
N SER A 14 -21.85 13.87 7.89
CA SER A 14 -21.67 14.70 9.10
C SER A 14 -21.92 13.96 10.43
N LEU A 15 -22.10 12.64 10.39
CA LEU A 15 -22.29 11.82 11.59
C LEU A 15 -21.00 11.05 11.95
N PRO A 16 -20.70 10.88 13.25
CA PRO A 16 -19.60 10.02 13.70
C PRO A 16 -19.80 8.58 13.20
N LEU A 17 -18.68 7.86 12.98
CA LEU A 17 -18.59 6.46 12.54
C LEU A 17 -19.57 5.54 13.31
N CYS A 18 -20.82 5.47 12.86
CA CYS A 18 -21.79 4.44 13.21
C CYS A 18 -23.05 4.59 12.32
N ALA A 19 -22.87 4.76 11.01
CA ALA A 19 -23.95 4.40 10.10
C ALA A 19 -24.03 2.88 10.16
N LYS A 20 -25.11 2.34 10.76
CA LYS A 20 -25.37 0.89 10.73
C LYS A 20 -25.18 0.40 9.30
N SER A 21 -24.26 -0.54 9.09
CA SER A 21 -24.08 -1.18 7.80
C SER A 21 -25.42 -1.75 7.35
N ILE A 22 -25.78 -1.46 6.11
CA ILE A 22 -26.90 -2.17 5.46
C ILE A 22 -26.50 -3.65 5.47
N PRO A 23 -27.36 -4.57 5.94
CA PRO A 23 -27.08 -5.99 5.87
C PRO A 23 -26.65 -6.38 4.45
N TYR A 24 -25.61 -7.19 4.32
CA TYR A 24 -25.06 -7.53 3.00
C TYR A 24 -26.12 -8.19 2.09
N GLN A 25 -27.09 -8.91 2.67
CA GLN A 25 -28.21 -9.52 1.95
C GLN A 25 -29.04 -8.47 1.21
N ASP A 26 -29.36 -7.36 1.88
CA ASP A 26 -30.13 -6.26 1.28
C ASP A 26 -29.35 -5.64 0.12
N THR A 27 -28.02 -5.48 0.26
CA THR A 27 -27.17 -5.00 -0.84
C THR A 27 -27.19 -5.95 -2.03
N LEU A 28 -27.04 -7.26 -1.80
CA LEU A 28 -27.05 -8.25 -2.88
C LEU A 28 -28.39 -8.27 -3.63
N GLU A 29 -29.51 -8.18 -2.91
CA GLU A 29 -30.86 -8.17 -3.49
C GLU A 29 -31.15 -6.86 -4.25
N LEU A 30 -30.94 -5.71 -3.60
CA LEU A 30 -31.23 -4.39 -4.20
C LEU A 30 -30.41 -4.15 -5.46
N GLU A 31 -29.14 -4.58 -5.45
CA GLU A 31 -28.25 -4.41 -6.59
C GLU A 31 -28.36 -5.53 -7.63
N GLN A 32 -29.14 -6.58 -7.33
CA GLN A 32 -29.33 -7.75 -8.20
C GLN A 32 -28.02 -8.45 -8.56
N ILE A 33 -27.14 -8.61 -7.56
CA ILE A 33 -25.84 -9.27 -7.73
C ILE A 33 -26.04 -10.72 -8.16
N LYS A 34 -25.36 -11.13 -9.23
CA LYS A 34 -25.40 -12.50 -9.78
C LYS A 34 -24.23 -13.35 -9.31
N TYR A 35 -23.07 -12.73 -9.14
CA TYR A 35 -21.86 -13.42 -8.73
C TYR A 35 -21.14 -12.67 -7.61
N ILE A 36 -20.46 -13.42 -6.75
CA ILE A 36 -19.56 -12.89 -5.73
C ILE A 36 -18.16 -13.44 -6.01
N ALA A 37 -17.25 -12.51 -6.27
CA ALA A 37 -15.82 -12.72 -6.34
C ALA A 37 -15.23 -12.69 -4.91
N TYR A 38 -14.87 -13.84 -4.39
CA TYR A 38 -14.16 -13.94 -3.12
C TYR A 38 -12.67 -13.83 -3.35
N GLN A 39 -12.02 -12.88 -2.67
CA GLN A 39 -10.62 -12.56 -2.89
C GLN A 39 -9.79 -12.58 -1.62
N PHE A 40 -8.58 -13.10 -1.70
CA PHE A 40 -7.55 -12.98 -0.65
C PHE A 40 -6.22 -12.59 -1.29
N THR A 41 -5.25 -12.15 -0.49
CA THR A 41 -3.99 -11.61 -1.03
C THR A 41 -2.81 -12.54 -0.72
N ASP A 42 -2.02 -12.86 -1.75
CA ASP A 42 -0.81 -13.67 -1.57
C ASP A 42 0.35 -12.86 -0.98
N LEU A 43 1.47 -13.54 -0.70
CA LEU A 43 2.68 -12.93 -0.12
C LEU A 43 3.20 -11.71 -0.90
N ASN A 44 3.02 -11.71 -2.22
CA ASN A 44 3.50 -10.66 -3.11
C ASN A 44 2.51 -9.49 -3.25
N GLY A 45 1.40 -9.49 -2.52
CA GLY A 45 0.38 -8.47 -2.64
C GLY A 45 -0.54 -8.67 -3.85
N THR A 46 -0.56 -9.88 -4.43
CA THR A 46 -1.40 -10.19 -5.59
C THR A 46 -2.73 -10.75 -5.10
N PRO A 47 -3.88 -10.15 -5.46
CA PRO A 47 -5.18 -10.73 -5.16
C PRO A 47 -5.36 -12.05 -5.94
N LYS A 48 -5.85 -13.05 -5.24
CA LYS A 48 -6.36 -14.32 -5.78
C LYS A 48 -7.87 -14.30 -5.69
N GLU A 49 -8.54 -14.97 -6.62
CA GLU A 49 -9.99 -14.87 -6.77
C GLU A 49 -10.61 -16.23 -7.06
N VAL A 50 -11.79 -16.44 -6.50
CA VAL A 50 -12.75 -17.46 -6.93
C VAL A 50 -14.13 -16.82 -7.01
N ILE A 51 -14.91 -17.17 -8.03
CA ILE A 51 -16.23 -16.59 -8.27
C ILE A 51 -17.29 -17.65 -8.03
N TYR A 52 -18.28 -17.31 -7.20
CA TYR A 52 -19.45 -18.15 -6.93
C TYR A 52 -20.74 -17.42 -7.33
N PRO A 53 -21.81 -18.15 -7.68
CA PRO A 53 -23.15 -17.59 -7.77
C PRO A 53 -23.60 -16.97 -6.43
N ALA A 54 -24.29 -15.84 -6.49
CA ALA A 54 -24.67 -15.07 -5.29
C ALA A 54 -25.66 -15.81 -4.37
N ASP A 55 -26.42 -16.78 -4.88
CA ASP A 55 -27.34 -17.62 -4.10
C ASP A 55 -26.60 -18.58 -3.13
N THR A 56 -25.31 -18.81 -3.33
CA THR A 56 -24.46 -19.61 -2.42
C THR A 56 -23.93 -18.81 -1.21
N VAL A 57 -24.21 -17.50 -1.13
CA VAL A 57 -23.60 -16.61 -0.12
C VAL A 57 -23.79 -17.08 1.31
N GLU A 58 -24.96 -17.61 1.67
CA GLU A 58 -25.22 -18.07 3.05
C GLU A 58 -24.35 -19.26 3.43
N GLU A 59 -24.13 -20.20 2.50
CA GLU A 59 -23.27 -21.35 2.69
C GLU A 59 -21.80 -20.92 2.81
N ILE A 60 -21.35 -20.03 1.92
CA ILE A 60 -19.96 -19.55 1.91
C ILE A 60 -19.66 -18.69 3.14
N VAL A 61 -20.58 -17.85 3.60
CA VAL A 61 -20.42 -17.07 4.84
C VAL A 61 -20.34 -17.98 6.06
N LYS A 62 -21.14 -19.05 6.09
CA LYS A 62 -21.17 -19.99 7.21
C LYS A 62 -19.92 -20.88 7.26
N ASN A 63 -19.53 -21.44 6.13
CA ASN A 63 -18.54 -22.52 6.08
C ASN A 63 -17.18 -22.04 5.57
N GLY A 64 -17.12 -20.94 4.83
CA GLY A 64 -15.99 -20.59 3.97
C GLY A 64 -15.91 -21.50 2.74
N PHE A 65 -14.79 -21.43 2.02
CA PHE A 65 -14.49 -22.34 0.91
C PHE A 65 -13.04 -22.81 0.96
N ASN A 66 -12.82 -24.07 0.55
CA ASN A 66 -11.49 -24.65 0.50
C ASN A 66 -10.76 -24.27 -0.79
N PHE A 67 -9.44 -24.15 -0.72
CA PHE A 67 -8.57 -23.95 -1.86
C PHE A 67 -7.21 -24.62 -1.63
N ASP A 68 -6.47 -24.81 -2.74
CA ASP A 68 -5.11 -25.35 -2.70
C ASP A 68 -4.10 -24.23 -2.40
N GLY A 69 -3.65 -24.16 -1.15
CA GLY A 69 -2.60 -23.26 -0.69
C GLY A 69 -1.22 -23.56 -1.29
N SER A 70 -0.96 -24.79 -1.77
CA SER A 70 0.35 -25.14 -2.34
C SER A 70 0.65 -24.40 -3.65
N SER A 71 -0.39 -23.95 -4.33
CA SER A 71 -0.32 -23.18 -5.57
C SER A 71 -0.21 -21.65 -5.35
N ILE A 72 -0.21 -21.18 -4.09
CA ILE A 72 -0.21 -19.75 -3.77
C ILE A 72 1.07 -19.36 -2.99
N PRO A 73 1.87 -18.38 -3.46
CA PRO A 73 3.04 -17.90 -2.71
C PRO A 73 2.67 -17.39 -1.31
N GLY A 74 3.35 -17.90 -0.28
CA GLY A 74 3.11 -17.56 1.13
C GLY A 74 2.19 -18.51 1.88
N MET A 75 1.55 -19.44 1.16
CA MET A 75 0.52 -20.33 1.70
C MET A 75 1.07 -21.75 1.94
N THR A 76 2.39 -21.95 1.81
CA THR A 76 3.04 -23.27 1.89
C THR A 76 3.64 -23.59 3.26
N CYS A 77 3.46 -22.72 4.25
CA CYS A 77 4.09 -22.88 5.57
C CYS A 77 3.50 -23.97 6.45
N ILE A 78 2.39 -24.56 6.03
CA ILE A 78 1.81 -25.75 6.63
C ILE A 78 1.93 -26.90 5.63
N THR A 79 2.20 -28.11 6.12
CA THR A 79 2.26 -29.32 5.28
C THR A 79 0.92 -29.72 4.66
N LYS A 80 -0.17 -29.06 5.06
CA LYS A 80 -1.51 -29.25 4.49
C LYS A 80 -1.71 -28.28 3.34
N SER A 81 -1.92 -28.79 2.14
CA SER A 81 -2.28 -27.99 0.96
C SER A 81 -3.69 -27.40 1.08
N ASP A 82 -4.59 -28.13 1.73
CA ASP A 82 -6.00 -27.73 1.83
C ASP A 82 -6.14 -26.64 2.88
N MET A 83 -6.46 -25.43 2.42
CA MET A 83 -6.66 -24.24 3.24
C MET A 83 -8.10 -23.74 3.10
N LEU A 84 -8.55 -22.98 4.08
CA LEU A 84 -9.89 -22.42 4.14
C LEU A 84 -9.83 -20.90 3.97
N ALA A 85 -10.66 -20.33 3.11
CA ALA A 85 -10.87 -18.89 3.03
C ALA A 85 -12.27 -18.53 3.56
N ARG A 86 -12.35 -17.49 4.40
CA ARG A 86 -13.61 -17.02 4.98
C ARG A 86 -13.90 -15.58 4.59
N PRO A 87 -15.11 -15.28 4.07
CA PRO A 87 -15.45 -13.94 3.64
C PRO A 87 -15.64 -12.98 4.82
N ASP A 88 -15.12 -11.78 4.65
CA ASP A 88 -15.36 -10.63 5.50
C ASP A 88 -16.41 -9.73 4.82
N MET A 89 -17.68 -9.94 5.15
CA MET A 89 -18.80 -9.29 4.44
C MET A 89 -18.85 -7.77 4.60
N ASP A 90 -18.15 -7.20 5.59
CA ASP A 90 -18.00 -5.75 5.72
C ASP A 90 -17.17 -5.14 4.58
N THR A 91 -16.49 -5.97 3.80
CA THR A 91 -15.68 -5.58 2.63
C THR A 91 -16.42 -5.71 1.29
N LEU A 92 -17.72 -6.05 1.31
CA LEU A 92 -18.54 -6.18 0.11
C LEU A 92 -18.48 -4.89 -0.74
N ALA A 93 -18.06 -5.03 -1.99
CA ALA A 93 -17.97 -3.92 -2.93
C ALA A 93 -18.45 -4.34 -4.32
N ILE A 94 -19.28 -3.53 -4.98
CA ILE A 94 -19.76 -3.83 -6.33
C ILE A 94 -18.64 -3.55 -7.33
N LEU A 95 -18.39 -4.46 -8.28
CA LEU A 95 -17.39 -4.24 -9.33
C LEU A 95 -18.00 -3.41 -10.46
N PRO A 96 -17.59 -2.14 -10.65
CA PRO A 96 -18.24 -1.22 -11.59
C PRO A 96 -17.99 -1.56 -13.07
N TRP A 97 -17.02 -2.43 -13.34
CA TRP A 97 -16.73 -2.96 -14.68
C TRP A 97 -17.42 -4.31 -14.96
N SER A 98 -18.24 -4.83 -14.04
CA SER A 98 -19.04 -6.02 -14.30
C SER A 98 -20.19 -5.70 -15.26
N ASP A 99 -20.66 -6.71 -16.00
CA ASP A 99 -21.78 -6.57 -16.91
C ASP A 99 -23.05 -6.16 -16.15
N TYR A 100 -23.83 -5.23 -16.71
CA TYR A 100 -25.07 -4.74 -16.11
C TYR A 100 -26.09 -5.86 -15.87
N GLU A 101 -26.16 -6.87 -16.73
CA GLU A 101 -27.07 -8.02 -16.57
C GLU A 101 -26.47 -9.14 -15.70
N GLN A 102 -25.15 -9.13 -15.51
CA GLN A 102 -24.38 -10.14 -14.75
C GLN A 102 -23.50 -9.46 -13.70
N LYS A 103 -24.11 -8.60 -12.88
CA LYS A 103 -23.39 -7.82 -11.87
C LYS A 103 -22.62 -8.73 -10.92
N THR A 104 -21.36 -8.36 -10.66
CA THR A 104 -20.47 -9.06 -9.75
C THR A 104 -20.08 -8.15 -8.59
N ALA A 105 -20.17 -8.66 -7.37
CA ALA A 105 -19.59 -8.02 -6.20
C ALA A 105 -18.28 -8.72 -5.82
N ARG A 106 -17.38 -8.01 -5.14
CA ARG A 106 -16.17 -8.54 -4.51
C ARG A 106 -16.36 -8.58 -3.00
N VAL A 107 -15.87 -9.64 -2.37
CA VAL A 107 -15.70 -9.75 -0.92
C VAL A 107 -14.28 -10.22 -0.62
N LEU A 108 -13.59 -9.54 0.30
CA LEU A 108 -12.27 -9.96 0.78
C LEU A 108 -12.41 -11.08 1.79
N CYS A 109 -11.42 -11.97 1.83
CA CYS A 109 -11.39 -13.13 2.69
C CYS A 109 -10.12 -13.14 3.53
N ASP A 110 -10.26 -13.64 4.76
CA ASP A 110 -9.12 -14.05 5.57
C ASP A 110 -8.84 -15.54 5.31
N VAL A 111 -7.56 -15.92 5.37
CA VAL A 111 -7.14 -17.31 5.19
C VAL A 111 -6.99 -18.00 6.54
N TYR A 112 -7.42 -19.25 6.60
CA TYR A 112 -7.41 -20.12 7.77
C TYR A 112 -6.69 -21.43 7.44
N SER A 113 -5.95 -21.95 8.43
CA SER A 113 -5.25 -23.23 8.35
C SER A 113 -6.15 -24.44 8.65
N ASP A 114 -7.25 -24.19 9.37
CA ASP A 114 -8.34 -25.12 9.64
C ASP A 114 -9.61 -24.33 10.00
N GLU A 115 -10.69 -25.00 10.41
CA GLU A 115 -11.98 -24.35 10.69
C GLU A 115 -11.94 -23.21 11.72
N ASN A 116 -10.95 -23.16 12.63
CA ASN A 116 -10.96 -22.18 13.72
C ASN A 116 -9.64 -21.43 13.89
N THR A 117 -8.63 -21.74 13.09
CA THR A 117 -7.28 -21.19 13.25
C THR A 117 -6.92 -20.29 12.07
N PRO A 118 -6.95 -18.94 12.25
CA PRO A 118 -6.44 -17.99 11.27
C PRO A 118 -5.01 -18.36 10.86
N TYR A 119 -4.74 -18.34 9.57
CA TYR A 119 -3.42 -18.67 9.06
C TYR A 119 -2.45 -17.53 9.39
N SER A 120 -1.37 -17.85 10.08
CA SER A 120 -0.37 -16.86 10.48
C SER A 120 0.42 -16.28 9.29
N GLY A 121 0.40 -16.97 8.15
CA GLY A 121 1.06 -16.50 6.92
C GLY A 121 0.19 -15.62 6.03
N ASP A 122 -1.07 -15.40 6.39
CA ASP A 122 -1.97 -14.49 5.65
C ASP A 122 -1.54 -13.03 5.89
N PRO A 123 -1.14 -12.28 4.83
CA PRO A 123 -0.77 -10.89 4.96
C PRO A 123 -1.83 -10.04 5.66
N ARG A 124 -3.12 -10.29 5.38
CA ARG A 124 -4.22 -9.52 5.97
C ARG A 124 -4.32 -9.78 7.47
N ASN A 125 -4.19 -11.04 7.89
CA ASN A 125 -4.12 -11.41 9.31
C ASN A 125 -2.89 -10.83 10.02
N ILE A 126 -1.72 -10.81 9.37
CA ILE A 126 -0.50 -10.20 9.94
C ILE A 126 -0.73 -8.72 10.28
N LEU A 127 -1.39 -7.96 9.41
CA LEU A 127 -1.76 -6.57 9.70
C LEU A 127 -2.80 -6.48 10.83
N LYS A 128 -3.79 -7.38 10.88
CA LYS A 128 -4.76 -7.45 11.98
C LYS A 128 -4.06 -7.65 13.33
N GLN A 129 -3.07 -8.55 13.42
CA GLN A 129 -2.30 -8.76 14.64
C GLN A 129 -1.49 -7.52 15.03
N ALA A 130 -0.82 -6.86 14.07
CA ALA A 130 -0.10 -5.61 14.36
C ALA A 130 -1.02 -4.50 14.87
N LEU A 131 -2.23 -4.39 14.33
CA LEU A 131 -3.25 -3.46 14.81
C LEU A 131 -3.77 -3.83 16.21
N ALA A 132 -3.90 -5.12 16.52
CA ALA A 132 -4.26 -5.58 17.85
C ALA A 132 -3.18 -5.21 18.88
N ASP A 133 -1.89 -5.31 18.53
CA ASP A 133 -0.78 -4.87 19.38
C ASP A 133 -0.82 -3.36 19.66
N ALA A 134 -1.08 -2.55 18.63
CA ALA A 134 -1.26 -1.11 18.79
C ALA A 134 -2.46 -0.77 19.70
N HIS A 135 -3.57 -1.48 19.52
CA HIS A 135 -4.77 -1.32 20.32
C HIS A 135 -4.51 -1.70 21.79
N ALA A 136 -3.77 -2.79 22.05
CA ALA A 136 -3.36 -3.17 23.39
C ALA A 136 -2.46 -2.12 24.07
N MET A 137 -1.74 -1.32 23.28
CA MET A 137 -0.98 -0.15 23.75
C MET A 137 -1.82 1.14 23.83
N GLY A 138 -3.13 1.09 23.56
CA GLY A 138 -4.03 2.24 23.64
C GLY A 138 -4.07 3.11 22.38
N PHE A 139 -3.64 2.59 21.23
CA PHE A 139 -3.57 3.35 19.98
C PHE A 139 -4.40 2.76 18.83
N HIS A 140 -5.01 3.65 18.04
CA HIS A 140 -5.41 3.37 16.66
C HIS A 140 -4.32 3.81 15.69
N PHE A 141 -4.06 3.01 14.66
CA PHE A 141 -3.11 3.34 13.60
C PHE A 141 -3.84 3.77 12.33
N LEU A 142 -3.63 5.03 11.94
CA LEU A 142 -4.25 5.62 10.76
C LEU A 142 -3.19 5.84 9.69
N VAL A 143 -3.53 5.47 8.44
CA VAL A 143 -2.64 5.65 7.28
C VAL A 143 -3.39 6.28 6.11
N GLY A 144 -2.68 7.03 5.26
CA GLY A 144 -3.20 7.63 4.04
C GLY A 144 -2.13 7.61 2.97
N PRO A 145 -2.06 6.57 2.13
CA PRO A 145 -1.02 6.48 1.12
C PRO A 145 -1.28 7.41 -0.07
N GLU A 146 -0.20 7.85 -0.71
CA GLU A 146 -0.19 8.42 -2.05
C GLU A 146 0.30 7.32 -3.00
N LEU A 147 -0.59 6.79 -3.84
CA LEU A 147 -0.31 5.73 -4.78
C LEU A 147 0.01 6.33 -6.16
N GLU A 148 1.27 6.26 -6.56
CA GLU A 148 1.68 6.65 -7.91
C GLU A 148 1.60 5.46 -8.88
N PHE A 149 1.29 5.72 -10.13
CA PHE A 149 1.23 4.72 -11.20
C PHE A 149 1.38 5.36 -12.57
N PHE A 150 1.71 4.55 -13.57
CA PHE A 150 1.73 4.96 -14.97
C PHE A 150 0.55 4.37 -15.72
N ILE A 151 -0.01 5.16 -16.63
CA ILE A 151 -0.88 4.68 -17.70
C ILE A 151 -0.07 4.69 -18.99
N CYS A 152 -0.08 3.57 -19.69
CA CYS A 152 0.73 3.32 -20.86
C CYS A 152 -0.12 2.86 -22.05
N ASN A 153 0.35 3.17 -23.25
CA ASN A 153 -0.01 2.43 -24.45
C ASN A 153 0.85 1.16 -24.52
N GLU A 154 0.28 0.06 -25.01
CA GLU A 154 1.00 -1.18 -25.27
C GLU A 154 1.01 -1.45 -26.78
N SER A 155 2.19 -1.64 -27.35
CA SER A 155 2.35 -2.03 -28.75
C SER A 155 2.00 -3.51 -28.92
N SER A 156 1.06 -3.82 -29.82
CA SER A 156 0.71 -5.20 -30.14
C SER A 156 1.81 -5.96 -30.91
N LEU A 157 2.82 -5.26 -31.44
CA LEU A 157 3.87 -5.84 -32.28
C LEU A 157 5.02 -6.41 -31.44
N ASP A 158 5.47 -5.65 -30.44
CA ASP A 158 6.69 -5.95 -29.66
C ASP A 158 6.46 -5.90 -28.13
N LYS A 159 5.22 -5.68 -27.69
CA LYS A 159 4.84 -5.49 -26.28
C LYS A 159 5.58 -4.34 -25.59
N SER A 160 6.15 -3.41 -26.36
CA SER A 160 6.74 -2.20 -25.79
C SER A 160 5.65 -1.34 -25.14
N ILE A 161 5.99 -0.75 -24.00
CA ILE A 161 5.11 0.20 -23.30
C ILE A 161 5.63 1.61 -23.50
N THR A 162 4.72 2.54 -23.77
CA THR A 162 5.02 3.98 -23.85
C THR A 162 4.03 4.76 -23.00
N PRO A 163 4.41 5.91 -22.41
CA PRO A 163 3.46 6.74 -21.68
C PRO A 163 2.21 7.07 -22.52
N CYS A 164 1.03 7.09 -21.89
CA CYS A 164 -0.22 7.40 -22.59
C CYS A 164 -0.31 8.86 -23.08
N ASP A 165 0.44 9.77 -22.46
CA ASP A 165 0.50 11.18 -22.78
C ASP A 165 1.90 11.77 -22.51
N ALA A 166 2.08 13.05 -22.82
CA ALA A 166 3.29 13.84 -22.54
C ALA A 166 3.06 14.93 -21.47
N LEU A 167 1.98 14.81 -20.69
CA LEU A 167 1.60 15.79 -19.69
C LEU A 167 2.55 15.76 -18.48
N LYS A 168 2.57 16.87 -17.73
CA LYS A 168 3.47 17.07 -16.58
C LYS A 168 2.66 17.36 -15.33
N TYR A 169 3.38 17.56 -14.22
CA TYR A 169 2.83 17.82 -12.90
C TYR A 169 1.69 18.85 -12.93
N PHE A 170 0.51 18.44 -12.45
CA PHE A 170 -0.72 19.25 -12.39
C PHE A 170 -1.24 19.80 -13.73
N ALA A 171 -0.79 19.26 -14.87
CA ALA A 171 -1.35 19.65 -16.15
C ALA A 171 -2.86 19.33 -16.19
N PRO A 172 -3.70 20.25 -16.71
CA PRO A 172 -5.11 19.95 -16.90
C PRO A 172 -5.26 18.84 -17.94
N SER A 173 -6.19 17.91 -17.69
CA SER A 173 -6.60 16.93 -18.70
C SER A 173 -7.39 17.66 -19.80
N ALA A 174 -6.71 18.35 -20.71
CA ALA A 174 -7.34 19.11 -21.80
C ALA A 174 -7.78 18.22 -22.99
N HIS A 175 -7.44 16.92 -22.94
CA HIS A 175 -7.87 15.92 -23.92
C HIS A 175 -9.13 15.18 -23.42
N PRO A 176 -10.22 15.09 -24.21
CA PRO A 176 -11.47 14.45 -23.80
C PRO A 176 -11.27 13.05 -23.21
N ALA A 177 -10.46 12.21 -23.85
CA ALA A 177 -10.17 10.84 -23.39
C ALA A 177 -9.44 10.77 -22.02
N ALA A 178 -8.70 11.81 -21.60
CA ALA A 178 -7.96 11.85 -20.33
C ALA A 178 -8.71 12.60 -19.21
N ALA A 179 -9.69 13.45 -19.56
CA ALA A 179 -10.61 14.07 -18.61
C ALA A 179 -11.65 13.06 -18.11
N ASP A 180 -12.06 12.15 -19.00
CA ASP A 180 -12.99 11.06 -18.68
C ASP A 180 -12.36 10.03 -17.75
N PHE A 181 -11.08 9.65 -17.95
CA PHE A 181 -10.43 8.61 -17.13
C PHE A 181 -10.46 8.92 -15.64
N LYS A 182 -9.99 10.10 -15.21
CA LYS A 182 -9.91 10.44 -13.77
C LYS A 182 -11.30 10.52 -13.15
N THR A 183 -12.27 11.10 -13.85
CA THR A 183 -13.65 11.26 -13.37
C THR A 183 -14.35 9.90 -13.26
N ILE A 184 -14.21 9.04 -14.27
CA ILE A 184 -14.73 7.67 -14.25
C ILE A 184 -14.08 6.89 -13.10
N LEU A 185 -12.76 6.98 -12.95
CA LEU A 185 -12.02 6.33 -11.87
C LEU A 185 -12.52 6.78 -10.49
N PHE A 186 -12.71 8.09 -10.27
CA PHE A 186 -13.30 8.61 -9.03
C PHE A 186 -14.65 7.96 -8.72
N ASN A 187 -15.55 7.89 -9.70
CA ASN A 187 -16.87 7.29 -9.52
C ASN A 187 -16.78 5.81 -9.20
N TRP A 188 -15.96 5.06 -9.95
CA TRP A 188 -15.76 3.62 -9.75
C TRP A 188 -15.13 3.27 -8.40
N LEU A 189 -14.20 4.09 -7.91
CA LEU A 189 -13.63 3.95 -6.58
C LEU A 189 -14.69 4.24 -5.51
N LEU A 190 -15.49 5.31 -5.69
CA LEU A 190 -16.53 5.69 -4.75
C LEU A 190 -17.64 4.63 -4.65
N GLU A 191 -18.04 4.01 -5.76
CA GLU A 191 -19.00 2.90 -5.81
C GLU A 191 -18.52 1.67 -5.01
N GLN A 192 -17.21 1.52 -4.85
CA GLN A 192 -16.57 0.49 -4.02
C GLN A 192 -16.23 0.98 -2.60
N ASN A 193 -16.72 2.15 -2.20
CA ASN A 193 -16.40 2.80 -0.91
C ASN A 193 -14.88 3.06 -0.71
N ILE A 194 -14.17 3.28 -1.81
CA ILE A 194 -12.76 3.70 -1.83
C ILE A 194 -12.73 5.22 -1.95
N ILE A 195 -12.52 5.90 -0.83
CA ILE A 195 -12.54 7.36 -0.75
C ILE A 195 -11.12 7.89 -0.98
N ILE A 196 -10.93 8.64 -2.07
CA ILE A 196 -9.68 9.33 -2.39
C ILE A 196 -9.85 10.84 -2.25
N GLU A 197 -8.81 11.54 -1.81
CA GLU A 197 -8.82 13.00 -1.62
C GLU A 197 -8.55 13.75 -2.92
N LYS A 198 -7.62 13.23 -3.72
CA LYS A 198 -7.19 13.85 -4.98
C LYS A 198 -6.60 12.81 -5.92
N ILE A 199 -6.62 13.15 -7.21
CA ILE A 199 -5.82 12.52 -8.25
C ILE A 199 -5.27 13.61 -9.18
N HIS A 200 -4.02 13.49 -9.59
CA HIS A 200 -3.40 14.44 -10.52
C HIS A 200 -2.34 13.78 -11.39
N HIS A 201 -1.96 14.46 -12.48
CA HIS A 201 -0.74 14.11 -13.21
C HIS A 201 0.48 14.39 -12.33
N GLU A 202 1.43 13.46 -12.34
CA GLU A 202 2.73 13.57 -11.68
C GLU A 202 3.78 14.17 -12.64
N VAL A 203 5.05 14.23 -12.23
CA VAL A 203 6.19 14.82 -12.94
C VAL A 203 6.50 14.09 -14.25
N ALA A 204 6.46 12.74 -14.28
CA ALA A 204 6.76 12.01 -15.50
C ALA A 204 5.55 11.90 -16.46
N PRO A 205 5.80 11.86 -17.79
CA PRO A 205 4.76 11.59 -18.79
C PRO A 205 3.94 10.33 -18.47
N GLY A 206 2.62 10.41 -18.57
CA GLY A 206 1.71 9.30 -18.27
C GLY A 206 1.63 8.90 -16.79
N GLN A 207 2.36 9.57 -15.90
CA GLN A 207 2.36 9.29 -14.46
C GLN A 207 1.22 10.02 -13.76
N HIS A 208 0.59 9.32 -12.82
CA HIS A 208 -0.53 9.79 -12.03
C HIS A 208 -0.28 9.48 -10.56
N GLU A 209 -0.72 10.35 -9.66
CA GLU A 209 -0.73 10.13 -8.21
C GLU A 209 -2.18 10.18 -7.73
N MET A 210 -2.56 9.22 -6.89
CA MET A 210 -3.85 9.15 -6.22
C MET A 210 -3.64 9.08 -4.70
N SER A 211 -4.23 10.02 -3.96
CA SER A 211 -4.11 10.06 -2.49
C SER A 211 -5.38 9.55 -1.84
N PHE A 212 -5.24 8.58 -0.95
CA PHE A 212 -6.36 8.04 -0.18
C PHE A 212 -6.70 8.98 0.97
N LYS A 213 -7.99 9.13 1.29
CA LYS A 213 -8.38 9.70 2.58
C LYS A 213 -7.90 8.73 3.66
N TYR A 214 -7.27 9.26 4.71
CA TYR A 214 -6.75 8.42 5.77
C TYR A 214 -7.87 7.65 6.49
N ASP A 215 -7.55 6.45 6.94
CA ASP A 215 -8.45 5.59 7.70
C ASP A 215 -7.62 4.54 8.47
N ASN A 216 -8.27 3.63 9.18
CA ASN A 216 -7.64 2.46 9.79
C ASN A 216 -6.78 1.71 8.74
N ALA A 217 -5.57 1.29 9.14
CA ALA A 217 -4.61 0.72 8.20
C ALA A 217 -5.10 -0.55 7.48
N LEU A 218 -5.95 -1.37 8.09
CA LEU A 218 -6.52 -2.54 7.43
C LEU A 218 -7.45 -2.14 6.29
N VAL A 219 -8.36 -1.20 6.56
CA VAL A 219 -9.30 -0.65 5.57
C VAL A 219 -8.53 -0.02 4.41
N ILE A 220 -7.44 0.69 4.70
CA ILE A 220 -6.63 1.30 3.65
C ILE A 220 -5.85 0.27 2.85
N ALA A 221 -5.33 -0.80 3.47
CA ALA A 221 -4.67 -1.87 2.73
C ALA A 221 -5.66 -2.58 1.78
N ASP A 222 -6.85 -2.90 2.26
CA ASP A 222 -7.97 -3.45 1.48
C ASP A 222 -8.29 -2.52 0.27
N ARG A 223 -8.42 -1.22 0.53
CA ARG A 223 -8.67 -0.18 -0.49
C ARG A 223 -7.53 -0.03 -1.49
N VAL A 224 -6.27 -0.17 -1.08
CA VAL A 224 -5.11 -0.11 -2.00
C VAL A 224 -5.16 -1.27 -2.99
N ILE A 225 -5.44 -2.49 -2.54
CA ILE A 225 -5.61 -3.65 -3.44
C ILE A 225 -6.77 -3.43 -4.41
N GLY A 226 -7.94 -3.02 -3.88
CA GLY A 226 -9.12 -2.76 -4.72
C GLY A 226 -8.91 -1.64 -5.72
N ALA A 227 -8.19 -0.59 -5.35
CA ALA A 227 -7.87 0.53 -6.25
C ALA A 227 -6.94 0.09 -7.39
N LYS A 228 -5.92 -0.73 -7.11
CA LYS A 228 -5.03 -1.26 -8.16
C LYS A 228 -5.83 -2.06 -9.20
N GLN A 229 -6.73 -2.94 -8.76
CA GLN A 229 -7.63 -3.69 -9.64
C GLN A 229 -8.56 -2.76 -10.44
N THR A 230 -9.13 -1.75 -9.79
CA THR A 230 -10.04 -0.77 -10.44
C THR A 230 -9.33 0.02 -11.53
N ILE A 231 -8.12 0.51 -11.25
CA ILE A 231 -7.27 1.22 -12.21
C ILE A 231 -6.94 0.31 -13.39
N GLN A 232 -6.53 -0.94 -13.12
CA GLN A 232 -6.23 -1.92 -14.18
C GLN A 232 -7.46 -2.23 -15.04
N ALA A 233 -8.62 -2.46 -14.44
CA ALA A 233 -9.86 -2.73 -15.15
C ALA A 233 -10.26 -1.57 -16.07
N LEU A 234 -10.22 -0.34 -15.55
CA LEU A 234 -10.53 0.86 -16.33
C LEU A 234 -9.55 1.04 -17.49
N CYS A 235 -8.24 0.87 -17.26
CA CYS A 235 -7.25 0.94 -18.33
C CYS A 235 -7.49 -0.13 -19.40
N ASN A 236 -7.71 -1.39 -19.00
CA ASN A 236 -7.94 -2.49 -19.93
C ASN A 236 -9.17 -2.25 -20.82
N LEU A 237 -10.27 -1.73 -20.27
CA LEU A 237 -11.48 -1.39 -21.03
C LEU A 237 -11.27 -0.25 -22.05
N ASN A 238 -10.21 0.54 -21.87
CA ASN A 238 -9.84 1.63 -22.76
C ASN A 238 -8.62 1.28 -23.65
N ASN A 239 -8.24 0.00 -23.76
CA ASN A 239 -7.05 -0.46 -24.48
C ASN A 239 -5.74 0.19 -24.00
N LEU A 240 -5.68 0.54 -22.72
CA LEU A 240 -4.49 1.07 -22.04
C LEU A 240 -3.99 0.04 -21.02
N LYS A 241 -2.76 0.22 -20.55
CA LYS A 241 -2.16 -0.57 -19.46
C LYS A 241 -1.81 0.32 -18.28
N ALA A 242 -2.29 -0.05 -17.10
CA ALA A 242 -1.78 0.52 -15.86
C ALA A 242 -0.57 -0.28 -15.37
N THR A 243 0.46 0.41 -14.91
CA THR A 243 1.60 -0.22 -14.23
C THR A 243 1.94 0.49 -12.93
N PHE A 244 2.14 -0.32 -11.90
CA PHE A 244 2.58 0.07 -10.55
C PHE A 244 4.09 -0.16 -10.36
N MET A 245 4.79 -0.51 -11.45
CA MET A 245 6.23 -0.72 -11.45
C MET A 245 6.96 0.53 -10.90
N PRO A 246 7.96 0.37 -10.01
CA PRO A 246 8.62 1.51 -9.36
C PRO A 246 9.40 2.39 -10.33
N LYS A 247 9.97 1.82 -11.39
CA LYS A 247 10.77 2.53 -12.40
C LYS A 247 10.55 1.91 -13.79
N PRO A 248 9.43 2.23 -14.46
CA PRO A 248 9.13 1.70 -15.79
C PRO A 248 9.96 2.36 -16.89
N PHE A 249 10.39 3.61 -16.71
CA PHE A 249 11.13 4.38 -17.72
C PHE A 249 12.46 4.92 -17.18
N GLN A 250 13.55 4.64 -17.90
CA GLN A 250 14.89 5.14 -17.57
C GLN A 250 14.94 6.68 -17.67
N GLY A 251 15.61 7.32 -16.71
CA GLY A 251 15.81 8.78 -16.71
C GLY A 251 14.55 9.61 -16.41
N LYS A 252 13.43 8.98 -16.06
CA LYS A 252 12.19 9.64 -15.62
C LYS A 252 11.93 9.40 -14.14
N ASN A 253 11.03 10.16 -13.51
CA ASN A 253 10.57 9.85 -12.16
C ASN A 253 9.98 8.43 -12.10
N GLY A 254 10.08 7.81 -10.93
CA GLY A 254 9.51 6.49 -10.66
C GLY A 254 8.23 6.62 -9.83
N SER A 255 7.48 5.54 -9.69
CA SER A 255 6.25 5.48 -8.88
C SER A 255 6.58 5.15 -7.43
N GLY A 256 6.23 6.05 -6.51
CA GLY A 256 6.22 5.83 -5.06
C GLY A 256 4.86 5.39 -4.52
N MET A 257 4.89 4.78 -3.34
CA MET A 257 3.72 4.67 -2.47
C MET A 257 4.06 5.37 -1.15
N HIS A 258 3.95 6.70 -1.11
CA HIS A 258 4.26 7.44 0.11
C HIS A 258 3.19 7.14 1.15
N ILE A 259 3.59 6.77 2.37
CA ILE A 259 2.66 6.38 3.42
C ILE A 259 2.61 7.53 4.42
N HIS A 260 1.52 8.29 4.44
CA HIS A 260 1.24 9.17 5.58
C HIS A 260 0.69 8.33 6.72
N PHE A 261 1.17 8.54 7.94
CA PHE A 261 0.76 7.76 9.11
C PHE A 261 0.74 8.57 10.41
N SER A 262 -0.14 8.15 11.32
CA SER A 262 -0.25 8.70 12.67
C SER A 262 -0.82 7.68 13.65
N LEU A 263 -0.56 7.87 14.95
CA LEU A 263 -1.27 7.18 16.01
C LEU A 263 -2.35 8.08 16.62
N TRP A 264 -3.48 7.48 16.96
CA TRP A 264 -4.58 8.11 17.69
C TRP A 264 -4.72 7.45 19.05
N ASP A 265 -4.74 8.26 20.11
CA ASP A 265 -4.98 7.78 21.48
C ASP A 265 -6.46 7.42 21.63
N ILE A 266 -6.73 6.16 21.98
CA ILE A 266 -8.09 5.62 22.11
C ILE A 266 -8.81 6.24 23.31
N THR A 267 -8.11 6.45 24.42
CA THR A 267 -8.70 6.92 25.68
C THR A 267 -9.07 8.39 25.59
N ASN A 268 -8.18 9.20 25.02
CA ASN A 268 -8.33 10.64 24.91
C ASN A 268 -8.99 11.09 23.61
N ASN A 269 -9.19 10.15 22.66
CA ASN A 269 -9.76 10.40 21.33
C ASN A 269 -9.07 11.56 20.60
N CYS A 270 -7.73 11.54 20.57
CA CYS A 270 -6.91 12.63 20.04
C CYS A 270 -5.69 12.11 19.28
N ASN A 271 -5.07 12.97 18.48
CA ASN A 271 -3.86 12.62 17.74
C ASN A 271 -2.66 12.50 18.68
N ALA A 272 -2.21 11.25 18.89
CA ALA A 272 -1.10 10.93 19.79
C ALA A 272 0.26 11.44 19.27
N PHE A 273 0.36 11.83 18.00
CA PHE A 273 1.58 12.41 17.45
C PHE A 273 1.72 13.91 17.70
N HIS A 274 0.64 14.62 18.03
CA HIS A 274 0.67 16.07 18.15
C HIS A 274 1.15 16.55 19.52
N ASP A 275 2.07 17.52 19.53
CA ASP A 275 2.40 18.35 20.69
C ASP A 275 2.54 19.82 20.25
N ALA A 276 1.71 20.70 20.80
CA ALA A 276 1.69 22.11 20.41
C ALA A 276 2.98 22.87 20.78
N ASN A 277 3.71 22.39 21.80
CA ASN A 277 4.90 23.05 22.36
C ASN A 277 6.20 22.63 21.65
N ASP A 278 6.17 21.54 20.87
CA ASP A 278 7.31 21.08 20.12
C ASP A 278 7.49 21.90 18.82
N THR A 279 8.74 22.15 18.43
CA THR A 279 9.07 22.94 17.24
C THR A 279 8.63 22.27 15.94
N ALA A 280 8.65 20.93 15.89
CA ALA A 280 8.13 20.13 14.78
C ALA A 280 6.68 19.69 15.01
N LYS A 281 6.05 20.15 16.09
CA LYS A 281 4.71 19.75 16.55
C LYS A 281 4.57 18.26 16.87
N LEU A 282 5.68 17.60 17.23
CA LEU A 282 5.74 16.17 17.51
C LEU A 282 5.81 15.88 19.02
N SER A 283 4.90 15.02 19.48
CA SER A 283 4.90 14.50 20.84
C SER A 283 6.08 13.56 21.13
N LYS A 284 6.32 13.25 22.41
CA LYS A 284 7.28 12.21 22.81
C LYS A 284 6.95 10.86 22.13
N THR A 285 5.68 10.49 22.06
CA THR A 285 5.20 9.28 21.38
C THR A 285 5.55 9.26 19.91
N ALA A 286 5.30 10.37 19.18
CA ALA A 286 5.71 10.48 17.79
C ALA A 286 7.22 10.29 17.63
N LYS A 287 8.02 10.97 18.45
CA LYS A 287 9.48 10.91 18.34
C LYS A 287 10.01 9.49 18.50
N HIS A 288 9.53 8.76 19.51
CA HIS A 288 9.90 7.35 19.69
C HIS A 288 9.42 6.45 18.55
N PHE A 289 8.21 6.69 18.03
CA PHE A 289 7.72 5.94 16.88
C PHE A 289 8.62 6.15 15.66
N LEU A 290 8.96 7.40 15.33
CA LEU A 290 9.84 7.71 14.20
C LEU A 290 11.24 7.14 14.38
N ALA A 291 11.77 7.14 15.61
CA ALA A 291 13.06 6.53 15.93
C ALA A 291 13.04 5.02 15.68
N GLY A 292 11.97 4.34 16.06
CA GLY A 292 11.75 2.92 15.74
C GLY A 292 11.71 2.66 14.24
N VAL A 293 10.94 3.45 13.49
CA VAL A 293 10.90 3.33 12.02
C VAL A 293 12.30 3.51 11.41
N LEU A 294 13.03 4.56 11.77
CA LEU A 294 14.38 4.81 11.24
C LEU A 294 15.39 3.73 11.64
N THR A 295 15.23 3.11 12.80
CA THR A 295 16.08 2.01 13.28
C THR A 295 15.90 0.75 12.43
N HIS A 296 14.65 0.42 12.09
CA HIS A 296 14.31 -0.87 11.46
C HIS A 296 14.10 -0.81 9.95
N ILE A 297 13.94 0.38 9.34
CA ILE A 297 13.59 0.50 7.92
C ILE A 297 14.62 -0.14 6.99
N THR A 298 15.90 -0.16 7.37
CA THR A 298 16.98 -0.77 6.57
C THR A 298 16.84 -2.28 6.48
N GLU A 299 16.56 -2.96 7.60
CA GLU A 299 16.37 -4.41 7.63
C GLU A 299 14.98 -4.83 7.10
N LEU A 300 13.97 -3.97 7.23
CA LEU A 300 12.61 -4.20 6.72
C LEU A 300 12.41 -3.72 5.27
N ASN A 301 13.43 -3.14 4.64
CA ASN A 301 13.29 -2.43 3.35
C ASN A 301 12.67 -3.30 2.25
N ALA A 302 12.97 -4.60 2.23
CA ALA A 302 12.43 -5.52 1.25
C ALA A 302 10.90 -5.70 1.33
N LEU A 303 10.24 -5.33 2.44
CA LEU A 303 8.78 -5.32 2.54
C LEU A 303 8.16 -4.05 1.94
N PHE A 304 8.92 -2.96 1.87
CA PHE A 304 8.51 -1.68 1.25
C PHE A 304 8.93 -1.57 -0.22
N ASN A 305 9.99 -2.28 -0.59
CA ASN A 305 10.65 -2.23 -1.90
C ASN A 305 10.98 -3.67 -2.36
N PRO A 306 9.97 -4.47 -2.76
CA PRO A 306 10.10 -5.94 -2.82
C PRO A 306 10.63 -6.48 -4.16
N THR A 307 10.92 -5.62 -5.14
CA THR A 307 11.31 -6.05 -6.50
C THR A 307 12.71 -5.59 -6.87
N VAL A 308 13.35 -6.24 -7.84
CA VAL A 308 14.63 -5.76 -8.40
C VAL A 308 14.49 -4.36 -9.01
N ASN A 309 13.30 -4.02 -9.54
CA ASN A 309 13.03 -2.72 -10.14
C ASN A 309 12.86 -1.60 -9.11
N SER A 310 12.43 -1.91 -7.88
CA SER A 310 12.35 -0.97 -6.75
C SER A 310 13.66 -0.20 -6.55
N TYR A 311 14.79 -0.88 -6.68
CA TYR A 311 16.11 -0.30 -6.49
C TYR A 311 16.61 0.54 -7.67
N LYS A 312 15.90 0.50 -8.82
CA LYS A 312 16.11 1.44 -9.92
C LYS A 312 15.35 2.77 -9.69
N ARG A 313 14.36 2.78 -8.78
CA ARG A 313 13.72 4.00 -8.26
C ARG A 313 14.54 4.65 -7.16
N LEU A 314 15.10 3.86 -6.23
CA LEU A 314 15.91 4.31 -5.09
C LEU A 314 17.33 4.77 -5.49
N ILE A 315 17.39 5.75 -6.39
CA ILE A 315 18.63 6.41 -6.82
C ILE A 315 18.50 7.93 -6.59
N PRO A 316 19.61 8.64 -6.29
CA PRO A 316 19.57 10.09 -6.13
C PRO A 316 18.98 10.82 -7.35
N GLY A 317 18.27 11.94 -7.11
CA GLY A 317 17.85 12.87 -8.15
C GLY A 317 16.42 12.72 -8.69
N PHE A 318 15.64 11.73 -8.22
CA PHE A 318 14.26 11.48 -8.69
C PHE A 318 13.21 11.48 -7.56
N GLU A 319 13.40 12.34 -6.55
CA GLU A 319 12.50 12.51 -5.38
C GLU A 319 12.25 11.27 -4.51
N ALA A 320 12.92 10.13 -4.79
CA ALA A 320 12.89 8.92 -3.98
C ALA A 320 13.99 8.96 -2.89
N PRO A 321 13.63 8.99 -1.59
CA PRO A 321 14.62 9.16 -0.53
C PRO A 321 15.32 7.84 -0.21
N ILE A 322 16.64 7.95 -0.08
CA ILE A 322 17.52 6.85 0.33
C ILE A 322 18.20 7.10 1.68
N ASN A 323 18.09 8.32 2.22
CA ASN A 323 18.85 8.76 3.39
C ASN A 323 18.07 8.50 4.68
N LEU A 324 18.67 7.79 5.64
CA LEU A 324 18.03 7.48 6.93
C LEU A 324 18.04 8.70 7.86
N CYS A 325 17.17 9.65 7.57
CA CYS A 325 16.93 10.82 8.40
C CYS A 325 15.48 11.27 8.28
N TRP A 326 15.08 12.19 9.15
CA TRP A 326 13.78 12.85 9.07
C TRP A 326 13.94 14.37 8.97
N GLY A 327 12.91 15.06 8.49
CA GLY A 327 12.90 16.51 8.41
C GLY A 327 11.52 17.10 8.14
N THR A 328 11.37 18.40 8.36
CA THR A 328 10.11 19.13 8.17
C THR A 328 10.03 19.78 6.78
N LYS A 329 11.20 20.13 6.22
CA LYS A 329 11.33 20.79 4.90
C LYS A 329 12.04 19.93 3.86
N ASN A 330 12.61 18.80 4.28
CA ASN A 330 13.53 18.01 3.48
C ASN A 330 12.81 16.95 2.63
N ARG A 331 12.79 17.14 1.31
CA ARG A 331 12.29 16.15 0.34
C ARG A 331 13.29 15.04 -0.01
N SER A 332 14.46 15.01 0.61
CA SER A 332 15.44 13.92 0.48
C SER A 332 15.54 13.03 1.72
N ALA A 333 14.79 13.36 2.77
CA ALA A 333 14.69 12.58 4.01
C ALA A 333 13.77 11.36 3.84
N MET A 334 14.08 10.28 4.55
CA MET A 334 13.27 9.06 4.62
C MET A 334 11.86 9.35 5.11
N ILE A 335 11.79 10.10 6.22
CA ILE A 335 10.55 10.50 6.86
C ILE A 335 10.42 12.01 6.76
N ARG A 336 9.32 12.47 6.18
CA ARG A 336 8.97 13.88 6.16
C ARG A 336 7.86 14.16 7.15
N ILE A 337 7.90 15.31 7.80
CA ILE A 337 6.79 15.84 8.61
C ILE A 337 6.09 16.91 7.80
N PRO A 338 4.92 16.63 7.20
CA PRO A 338 4.14 17.65 6.51
C PRO A 338 3.77 18.78 7.45
N ARG A 339 3.73 20.01 6.93
CA ARG A 339 3.32 21.18 7.71
C ARG A 339 1.87 21.00 8.18
N ALA A 340 1.68 20.93 9.49
CA ALA A 340 0.38 21.12 10.13
C ALA A 340 0.24 22.58 10.57
N ASN A 341 -0.93 23.16 10.37
CA ASN A 341 -1.25 24.48 10.94
C ASN A 341 -1.60 24.32 12.42
N ASP A 342 -1.31 25.34 13.24
CA ASP A 342 -1.64 25.32 14.67
C ASP A 342 -3.16 25.15 14.94
N THR A 343 -4.00 25.47 13.95
CA THR A 343 -5.45 25.26 14.00
C THR A 343 -5.89 23.84 13.64
N GLN A 344 -4.97 22.95 13.30
CA GLN A 344 -5.24 21.59 12.81
C GLN A 344 -4.38 20.54 13.54
N PRO A 345 -4.52 20.41 14.88
CA PRO A 345 -3.74 19.45 15.67
C PRO A 345 -3.91 18.01 15.19
N ASN A 346 -5.11 17.66 14.71
CA ASN A 346 -5.40 16.33 14.18
C ASN A 346 -4.70 16.02 12.85
N ALA A 347 -4.13 17.01 12.15
CA ALA A 347 -3.46 16.81 10.86
C ALA A 347 -1.96 16.45 10.99
N VAL A 348 -1.39 16.48 12.21
CA VAL A 348 0.00 16.07 12.44
C VAL A 348 0.17 14.59 12.09
N ARG A 349 1.15 14.33 11.23
CA ARG A 349 1.46 12.99 10.71
C ARG A 349 2.90 12.96 10.23
N ALA A 350 3.39 11.76 10.00
CA ALA A 350 4.66 11.54 9.31
C ALA A 350 4.43 10.89 7.96
N GLU A 351 5.34 11.09 7.02
CA GLU A 351 5.27 10.63 5.64
C GLU A 351 6.52 9.75 5.36
N LEU A 352 6.35 8.43 5.26
CA LEU A 352 7.40 7.51 4.82
C LEU A 352 7.37 7.42 3.29
N ARG A 353 8.48 7.79 2.64
CA ARG A 353 8.49 8.03 1.18
C ARG A 353 9.27 6.99 0.37
N SER A 354 9.97 6.08 1.05
CA SER A 354 10.79 5.07 0.40
C SER A 354 10.00 3.95 -0.24
N GLY A 355 8.82 3.59 0.29
CA GLY A 355 8.02 2.49 -0.23
C GLY A 355 7.52 2.73 -1.66
N ASP A 356 7.27 1.64 -2.36
CA ASP A 356 6.76 1.66 -3.73
C ASP A 356 5.45 0.86 -3.91
N PRO A 357 4.71 1.08 -5.00
CA PRO A 357 3.43 0.44 -5.24
C PRO A 357 3.47 -1.07 -5.49
N MET A 358 4.64 -1.71 -5.60
CA MET A 358 4.74 -3.17 -5.69
C MET A 358 4.79 -3.83 -4.31
N ALA A 359 4.94 -3.05 -3.23
CA ALA A 359 4.79 -3.55 -1.88
C ALA A 359 3.40 -4.17 -1.65
N ASN A 360 3.40 -5.29 -0.92
CA ASN A 360 2.18 -5.82 -0.32
C ASN A 360 1.74 -4.84 0.78
N PRO A 361 0.61 -4.12 0.64
CA PRO A 361 0.25 -3.05 1.57
C PRO A 361 0.03 -3.57 2.98
N TYR A 362 -0.47 -4.81 3.14
CA TYR A 362 -0.67 -5.39 4.47
C TYR A 362 0.66 -5.57 5.21
N LEU A 363 1.67 -6.14 4.53
CA LEU A 363 2.98 -6.36 5.11
C LEU A 363 3.75 -5.06 5.33
N ALA A 364 3.66 -4.11 4.39
CA ALA A 364 4.31 -2.81 4.52
C ALA A 364 3.74 -2.02 5.70
N PHE A 365 2.41 -2.01 5.89
CA PHE A 365 1.79 -1.32 7.02
C PHE A 365 2.04 -2.02 8.34
N ALA A 366 2.03 -3.36 8.38
CA ALA A 366 2.37 -4.12 9.57
C ALA A 366 3.82 -3.87 9.99
N ALA A 367 4.76 -3.88 9.03
CA ALA A 367 6.17 -3.60 9.28
C ALA A 367 6.40 -2.16 9.78
N LEU A 368 5.72 -1.17 9.17
CA LEU A 368 5.77 0.22 9.61
C LEU A 368 5.27 0.37 11.04
N LEU A 369 4.12 -0.24 11.35
CA LEU A 369 3.50 -0.17 12.67
C LEU A 369 4.39 -0.83 13.73
N GLN A 370 4.82 -2.07 13.50
CA GLN A 370 5.63 -2.80 14.46
C GLN A 370 7.00 -2.15 14.71
N ALA A 371 7.65 -1.62 13.67
CA ALA A 371 8.87 -0.83 13.83
C ALA A 371 8.65 0.40 14.71
N GLY A 372 7.56 1.12 14.50
CA GLY A 372 7.23 2.29 15.34
C GLY A 372 6.84 1.93 16.77
N LEU A 373 6.06 0.87 16.98
CA LEU A 373 5.71 0.39 18.31
C LEU A 373 6.94 -0.09 19.09
N ASP A 374 7.91 -0.74 18.43
CA ASP A 374 9.18 -1.11 19.05
C ASP A 374 9.94 0.12 19.55
N GLY A 375 9.98 1.18 18.74
CA GLY A 375 10.56 2.47 19.12
C GLY A 375 9.91 3.08 20.37
N ILE A 376 8.57 3.02 20.46
CA ILE A 376 7.82 3.44 21.66
C ILE A 376 8.17 2.57 22.87
N LYS A 377 8.13 1.23 22.73
CA LYS A 377 8.40 0.27 23.82
C LYS A 377 9.81 0.44 24.41
N LYS A 378 10.79 0.76 23.57
CA LYS A 378 12.20 0.93 23.97
C LYS A 378 12.58 2.38 24.27
N GLU A 379 11.65 3.33 24.15
CA GLU A 379 11.90 4.77 24.25
C GLU A 379 13.09 5.24 23.41
N LEU A 380 13.21 4.76 22.16
CA LEU A 380 14.36 5.06 21.31
C LEU A 380 14.50 6.56 21.05
N PRO A 381 15.70 7.15 21.19
CA PRO A 381 15.90 8.57 20.94
C PRO A 381 15.82 8.88 19.44
N LEU A 382 15.08 9.92 19.08
CA LEU A 382 15.06 10.45 17.72
C LEU A 382 16.21 11.44 17.55
N ALA A 383 17.05 11.24 16.53
CA ALA A 383 18.11 12.19 16.17
C ALA A 383 17.52 13.55 15.74
N ASP A 384 18.34 14.59 15.75
CA ASP A 384 17.92 15.92 15.30
C ASP A 384 17.46 15.90 13.82
N PRO A 385 16.48 16.74 13.45
CA PRO A 385 15.97 16.79 12.08
C PRO A 385 17.05 17.32 11.12
N VAL A 386 17.05 16.78 9.90
CA VAL A 386 17.91 17.21 8.81
C VAL A 386 17.03 17.92 7.78
N ASP A 387 17.05 19.26 7.80
CA ASP A 387 16.15 20.09 6.97
C ASP A 387 16.78 20.53 5.63
N GLU A 388 18.11 20.40 5.47
CA GLU A 388 18.78 20.64 4.19
C GLU A 388 18.61 19.49 3.19
N SER A 389 18.66 19.82 1.90
CA SER A 389 18.66 18.80 0.83
C SER A 389 19.97 18.00 0.85
N LEU A 390 19.85 16.68 0.94
CA LEU A 390 20.97 15.74 0.93
C LEU A 390 21.35 15.26 -0.48
N TYR A 391 20.61 15.68 -1.53
CA TYR A 391 20.89 15.22 -2.91
C TYR A 391 22.24 15.69 -3.44
N GLN A 392 22.78 16.79 -2.93
CA GLN A 392 24.04 17.39 -3.39
C GLN A 392 25.21 17.11 -2.44
N ILE A 393 24.99 16.34 -1.38
CA ILE A 393 26.01 16.01 -0.38
C ILE A 393 26.68 14.69 -0.76
N SER A 394 28.01 14.63 -0.67
CA SER A 394 28.75 13.40 -0.99
C SER A 394 28.45 12.28 0.02
N ASP A 395 28.64 11.03 -0.39
CA ASP A 395 28.47 9.87 0.50
C ASP A 395 29.38 9.95 1.75
N GLU A 396 30.57 10.52 1.62
CA GLU A 396 31.52 10.74 2.73
C GLU A 396 31.00 11.78 3.73
N GLN A 397 30.51 12.92 3.24
CA GLN A 397 29.94 13.97 4.06
C GLN A 397 28.68 13.51 4.79
N ARG A 398 27.86 12.67 4.16
CA ARG A 398 26.68 12.05 4.79
C ARG A 398 27.07 11.08 5.91
N LYS A 399 28.03 10.19 5.65
CA LYS A 399 28.54 9.25 6.66
C LYS A 399 29.19 9.97 7.84
N ALA A 400 29.92 11.06 7.60
CA ALA A 400 30.50 11.88 8.67
C ALA A 400 29.44 12.49 9.62
N ARG A 401 28.19 12.60 9.16
CA ARG A 401 27.04 13.07 9.95
C ARG A 401 26.22 11.92 10.55
N GLY A 402 26.67 10.67 10.41
CA GLY A 402 25.92 9.48 10.85
C GLY A 402 24.67 9.18 10.02
N ILE A 403 24.54 9.75 8.81
CA ILE A 403 23.36 9.53 7.97
C ILE A 403 23.64 8.36 7.02
N GLU A 404 23.09 7.20 7.38
CA GLU A 404 23.18 5.99 6.56
C GLU A 404 22.24 6.05 5.32
N SER A 405 22.36 5.05 4.45
CA SER A 405 21.49 4.88 3.27
C SER A 405 20.76 3.56 3.30
N LEU A 406 19.59 3.50 2.65
CA LEU A 406 18.95 2.23 2.31
C LEU A 406 19.86 1.32 1.45
N PRO A 407 19.61 0.00 1.48
CA PRO A 407 20.26 -0.94 0.58
C PRO A 407 20.07 -0.55 -0.89
N ARG A 408 21.12 -0.70 -1.70
CA ARG A 408 21.11 -0.32 -3.14
C ARG A 408 20.66 -1.44 -4.08
N SER A 409 20.29 -2.61 -3.56
CA SER A 409 19.80 -3.75 -4.35
C SER A 409 18.86 -4.63 -3.54
N LEU A 410 17.98 -5.37 -4.23
CA LEU A 410 17.11 -6.36 -3.60
C LEU A 410 17.93 -7.45 -2.89
N GLU A 411 19.06 -7.85 -3.46
CA GLU A 411 19.96 -8.83 -2.86
C GLU A 411 20.46 -8.40 -1.47
N ASN A 412 20.93 -7.16 -1.34
CA ASN A 412 21.36 -6.62 -0.05
C ASN A 412 20.20 -6.47 0.94
N ALA A 413 19.03 -6.03 0.47
CA ALA A 413 17.86 -5.91 1.34
C ALA A 413 17.37 -7.27 1.86
N ILE A 414 17.41 -8.32 1.03
CA ILE A 414 17.04 -9.68 1.42
C ILE A 414 18.06 -10.30 2.40
N LEU A 415 19.36 -10.01 2.22
CA LEU A 415 20.39 -10.41 3.18
C LEU A 415 20.17 -9.79 4.56
N LEU A 416 19.72 -8.53 4.64
CA LEU A 416 19.39 -7.90 5.91
C LEU A 416 18.09 -8.47 6.50
N LEU A 417 17.05 -8.60 5.68
CA LEU A 417 15.74 -9.11 6.09
C LEU A 417 15.84 -10.53 6.68
N GLN A 418 16.59 -11.43 6.05
CA GLN A 418 16.69 -12.83 6.51
C GLN A 418 17.33 -12.98 7.90
N HIS A 419 18.09 -11.99 8.37
CA HIS A 419 18.72 -11.98 9.69
C HIS A 419 18.01 -11.04 10.68
N SER A 420 16.94 -10.39 10.25
CA SER A 420 16.20 -9.43 11.05
C SER A 420 15.35 -10.12 12.09
N LYS A 421 15.58 -9.77 13.37
CA LYS A 421 14.75 -10.25 14.48
C LYS A 421 13.32 -9.73 14.34
N ILE A 422 13.17 -8.42 14.08
CA ILE A 422 11.83 -7.81 13.96
C ILE A 422 11.07 -8.36 12.76
N ALA A 423 11.73 -8.66 11.63
CA ALA A 423 11.06 -9.31 10.50
C ALA A 423 10.56 -10.72 10.86
N LYS A 424 11.35 -11.48 11.64
CA LYS A 424 10.94 -12.80 12.16
C LYS A 424 9.75 -12.68 13.12
N ASP A 425 9.72 -11.65 13.96
CA ASP A 425 8.62 -11.40 14.89
C ASP A 425 7.33 -11.00 14.14
N ILE A 426 7.44 -10.25 13.02
CA ILE A 426 6.29 -9.83 12.20
C ILE A 426 5.73 -10.97 11.35
N LEU A 427 6.59 -11.67 10.59
CA LEU A 427 6.17 -12.64 9.57
C LEU A 427 6.12 -14.08 10.10
N GLY A 428 6.77 -14.36 11.22
CA GLY A 428 7.12 -15.71 11.62
C GLY A 428 8.25 -16.30 10.76
N GLU A 429 8.86 -17.37 11.27
CA GLU A 429 10.04 -17.98 10.66
C GLU A 429 9.78 -18.54 9.27
N CYS A 430 8.66 -19.25 9.11
CA CYS A 430 8.38 -19.91 7.85
C CYS A 430 8.09 -18.89 6.72
N LEU A 431 7.19 -17.92 6.95
CA LEU A 431 6.83 -16.96 5.91
C LEU A 431 8.03 -16.07 5.53
N LEU A 432 8.87 -15.71 6.51
CA LEU A 432 10.11 -15.01 6.23
C LEU A 432 11.01 -15.82 5.28
N ASN A 433 11.19 -17.12 5.56
CA ASN A 433 11.99 -18.00 4.70
C ASN A 433 11.38 -18.16 3.29
N GLU A 434 10.06 -18.24 3.19
CA GLU A 434 9.36 -18.31 1.91
C GLU A 434 9.49 -17.00 1.11
N PHE A 435 9.35 -15.84 1.76
CA PHE A 435 9.57 -14.54 1.16
C PHE A 435 11.00 -14.41 0.62
N VAL A 436 12.00 -14.74 1.46
CA VAL A 436 13.42 -14.73 1.08
C VAL A 436 13.68 -15.66 -0.11
N LYS A 437 13.11 -16.87 -0.10
CA LYS A 437 13.23 -17.82 -1.21
C LYS A 437 12.63 -17.27 -2.50
N ASN A 438 11.41 -16.72 -2.45
CA ASN A 438 10.72 -16.13 -3.60
C ASN A 438 11.57 -15.00 -4.21
N LYS A 439 12.11 -14.09 -3.38
CA LYS A 439 12.94 -12.98 -3.87
C LYS A 439 14.31 -13.42 -4.37
N LYS A 440 14.92 -14.45 -3.79
CA LYS A 440 16.16 -15.05 -4.34
C LYS A 440 15.95 -15.65 -5.73
N GLN A 441 14.78 -16.23 -6.01
CA GLN A 441 14.44 -16.71 -7.35
C GLN A 441 14.30 -15.56 -8.35
N GLU A 442 13.63 -14.46 -7.98
CA GLU A 442 13.53 -13.24 -8.80
C GLU A 442 14.93 -12.67 -9.12
N ILE A 443 15.80 -12.56 -8.11
CA ILE A 443 17.19 -12.10 -8.29
C ILE A 443 17.96 -13.02 -9.23
N ALA A 444 17.84 -14.34 -9.06
CA ALA A 444 18.53 -15.31 -9.92
C ALA A 444 18.11 -15.16 -11.39
N GLN A 445 16.80 -15.02 -11.64
CA GLN A 445 16.28 -14.79 -12.98
C GLN A 445 16.83 -13.48 -13.58
N TYR A 446 16.78 -12.39 -12.81
CA TYR A 446 17.31 -11.09 -13.24
C TYR A 446 18.80 -11.16 -13.59
N ASN A 447 19.62 -11.77 -12.73
CA ASN A 447 21.08 -11.87 -12.94
C ASN A 447 21.47 -12.72 -14.15
N THR A 448 20.59 -13.60 -14.63
CA THR A 448 20.82 -14.41 -15.84
C THR A 448 20.28 -13.76 -17.12
N THR A 449 19.61 -12.61 -17.01
CA THR A 449 19.03 -11.89 -18.15
C THR A 449 20.07 -10.99 -18.79
N ILE A 450 20.30 -11.13 -20.11
CA ILE A 450 21.13 -10.22 -20.89
C ILE A 450 20.27 -9.05 -21.37
N THR A 451 20.65 -7.83 -21.02
CA THR A 451 19.91 -6.61 -21.33
C THR A 451 20.43 -5.92 -22.60
N ASP A 452 19.56 -5.14 -23.25
CA ASP A 452 19.94 -4.32 -24.41
C ASP A 452 21.09 -3.34 -24.08
N TRP A 453 21.17 -2.85 -22.83
CA TRP A 453 22.27 -2.00 -22.39
C TRP A 453 23.61 -2.74 -22.39
N GLU A 454 23.64 -4.00 -21.93
CA GLU A 454 24.86 -4.83 -21.95
C GLU A 454 25.30 -5.10 -23.40
N ILE A 455 24.34 -5.42 -24.28
CA ILE A 455 24.62 -5.62 -25.70
C ILE A 455 25.22 -4.34 -26.28
N GLN A 456 24.54 -3.19 -26.17
CA GLN A 456 25.01 -1.90 -26.72
C GLN A 456 26.35 -1.42 -26.15
N THR A 457 26.72 -1.83 -24.94
CA THR A 457 27.95 -1.38 -24.27
C THR A 457 29.15 -2.25 -24.62
N TYR A 458 28.94 -3.56 -24.71
CA TYR A 458 30.02 -4.55 -24.80
C TYR A 458 30.14 -5.21 -26.18
N PHE A 459 29.13 -5.09 -27.06
CA PHE A 459 29.10 -5.64 -28.42
C PHE A 459 28.73 -4.57 -29.44
#